data_AF-A0A7W7J0F6-F1
#
_entry.id   AF-A0A7W7J0F6-F1
#
_cell.length_a   1.000
_cell.length_b   1.000
_cell.length_c   1.000
_cell.angle_alpha   90.00
_cell.angle_beta   90.00
_cell.angle_gamma   90.00
#
_symmetry.space_group_name_H-M   'P 1'
#
loop_
_entity.id
_entity.type
_entity.pdbx_description
1 polymer ?
#
loop_
_entity_poly.entity_id
_entity_poly.type
_entity_poly.pdbx_seq_one_letter_code
_entity_poly.pdbx_strand_id
1 'polypeptide(L)' 'MEKIQAIKPGPKPKTPDGTPDERRRVTPPNQPKHPVLKPHIHKPKD' A
#
# COMPACT_ATOMS: atom_id res chain seq x y z
N MET A 1 14.24 -9.76 -23.89
CA MET A 1 13.54 -8.86 -22.96
C MET A 1 13.25 -9.64 -21.70
N GLU A 2 13.96 -9.34 -20.61
CA GLU A 2 13.73 -10.01 -19.32
C GLU A 2 12.43 -9.47 -18.72
N LYS A 3 11.49 -10.36 -18.38
CA LYS A 3 10.23 -9.99 -17.73
C LYS A 3 10.55 -9.49 -16.31
N ILE A 4 10.17 -8.25 -16.00
CA ILE A 4 10.19 -7.73 -14.63
C ILE A 4 9.28 -8.63 -13.78
N GLN A 5 9.88 -9.48 -12.95
CA GLN A 5 9.14 -10.30 -11.99
C GLN A 5 8.72 -9.39 -10.83
N ALA A 6 7.45 -8.99 -10.81
CA ALA A 6 6.91 -8.25 -9.68
C ALA A 6 6.95 -9.15 -8.43
N ILE A 7 7.79 -8.82 -7.46
CA ILE A 7 7.80 -9.49 -6.15
C ILE A 7 6.40 -9.32 -5.57
N LYS A 8 5.69 -10.44 -5.41
CA LYS A 8 4.35 -10.42 -4.83
C LYS A 8 4.49 -9.92 -3.38
N PRO A 9 3.68 -8.95 -2.95
CA PRO A 9 3.68 -8.52 -1.56
C PRO A 9 3.43 -9.75 -0.66
N GLY A 10 4.22 -9.87 0.40
CA GLY A 10 4.05 -10.97 1.36
C GLY A 10 2.67 -10.95 2.03
N PRO A 11 2.32 -12.00 2.78
CA PRO A 11 1.08 -12.07 3.53
C PRO A 11 0.92 -10.84 4.42
N LYS A 12 -0.27 -10.24 4.40
CA LYS A 12 -0.54 -9.05 5.22
C LYS A 12 -0.41 -9.42 6.71
N PRO A 13 0.25 -8.58 7.54
CA PRO A 13 0.46 -8.89 8.94
C PRO A 13 -0.85 -9.16 9.70
N LYS A 14 -0.79 -10.13 10.61
CA LYS A 14 -1.87 -10.52 11.52
C LYS A 14 -1.49 -10.16 12.97
N THR A 15 -2.50 -10.04 13.81
CA THR A 15 -2.37 -9.99 15.28
C THR A 15 -1.91 -11.35 15.82
N PRO A 16 -1.45 -11.44 17.09
CA PRO A 16 -1.15 -12.72 17.72
C PRO A 16 -2.35 -13.69 17.72
N ASP A 17 -3.57 -13.16 17.74
CA ASP A 17 -4.83 -13.92 17.67
C ASP A 17 -5.21 -14.37 16.23
N GLY A 18 -4.39 -14.03 15.23
CA GLY A 18 -4.58 -14.44 13.84
C GLY A 18 -5.57 -13.58 13.04
N THR A 19 -6.17 -12.56 13.64
CA THR A 19 -7.00 -11.58 12.94
C THR A 19 -6.14 -10.60 12.13
N PRO A 20 -6.68 -9.97 11.07
CA PRO A 20 -5.93 -8.96 10.32
C PRO A 20 -5.47 -7.82 11.23
N ASP A 21 -4.21 -7.39 11.15
CA ASP A 21 -3.74 -6.24 11.95
C ASP A 21 -4.24 -4.93 11.33
N GLU A 22 -5.36 -4.42 11.85
CA GLU A 22 -6.03 -3.21 11.37
C GLU A 22 -5.27 -1.93 11.73
N ARG A 23 -4.38 -1.95 12.74
CA ARG A 23 -3.59 -0.77 13.15
C ARG A 23 -2.70 -0.24 12.04
N ARG A 24 -2.35 -1.10 11.08
CA ARG A 24 -1.52 -0.76 9.91
C ARG A 24 -2.33 -0.37 8.67
N ARG A 25 -3.67 -0.37 8.74
CA ARG A 25 -4.51 0.02 7.62
C ARG A 25 -4.77 1.52 7.62
N VAL A 26 -4.68 2.11 6.43
CA VAL A 26 -5.17 3.46 6.16
C VAL A 26 -6.63 3.33 5.75
N THR A 27 -7.54 3.47 6.72
CA THR A 27 -9.00 3.53 6.49
C THR A 27 -9.44 4.99 6.30
N PRO A 28 -10.60 5.28 5.67
CA PRO A 28 -11.05 6.66 5.49
C PRO A 28 -11.09 7.51 6.77
N PRO A 29 -11.49 6.98 7.95
CA PRO A 29 -11.42 7.72 9.20
C PRO A 29 -10.00 7.99 9.71
N ASN A 30 -9.04 7.10 9.41
CA ASN A 30 -7.65 7.23 9.85
C ASN A 30 -6.78 7.98 8.82
N GLN A 31 -7.24 8.07 7.57
CA GLN A 31 -6.57 8.74 6.45
C GLN A 31 -6.08 10.16 6.74
N PRO A 32 -6.81 11.03 7.49
CA PRO A 32 -6.35 12.39 7.77
C PRO A 32 -5.07 12.45 8.63
N LYS A 33 -4.73 11.38 9.34
CA LYS A 33 -3.50 11.29 10.16
C LYS A 33 -2.26 10.95 9.34
N HIS A 34 -2.43 10.55 8.07
CA HIS A 34 -1.33 10.12 7.20
C HIS A 34 -1.00 11.20 6.17
N PRO A 35 0.29 11.38 5.82
CA PRO A 35 0.68 12.37 4.82
C PRO A 35 0.07 12.03 3.45
N VAL A 36 -0.46 13.05 2.79
CA VAL A 36 -0.96 12.91 1.41
C VAL A 36 0.25 12.79 0.48
N LEU A 37 0.31 11.70 -0.29
CA LEU A 37 1.31 11.54 -1.34
C LEU A 37 1.07 12.59 -2.42
N LYS A 38 2.16 13.18 -2.94
CA LYS A 38 2.07 14.09 -4.08
C LYS A 38 1.46 13.34 -5.27
N PRO A 39 0.55 13.97 -6.04
CA PRO A 39 0.01 13.34 -7.23
C PRO A 39 1.15 13.03 -8.21
N HIS A 40 1.12 11.84 -8.81
CA HIS A 40 2.02 11.51 -9.90
C HIS A 40 1.56 12.25 -11.17
N ILE A 41 2.41 13.13 -11.70
CA ILE A 41 2.15 13.85 -12.96
C ILE A 41 2.75 13.02 -14.10
N HIS A 42 1.90 12.41 -14.92
CA HIS A 42 2.35 11.72 -16.14
C HIS A 42 2.79 12.75 -17.19
N LYS A 43 3.91 12.49 -17.87
CA LYS A 43 4.29 13.29 -19.04
C LYS A 43 3.42 12.89 -20.23
N PRO A 44 3.12 13.81 -21.16
CA PRO A 44 2.46 13.45 -22.40
C PRO A 44 3.32 12.42 -23.17
N LYS A 45 2.74 11.28 -23.54
CA LYS A 45 3.38 10.14 -24.24
C LYS A 45 4.33 9.26 -23.38
N ASP A 46 4.27 9.33 -22.05
CA ASP A 46 4.81 8.25 -21.17
C ASP A 46 3.96 6.96 -21.26
#